data_AF-A0A7S0NMG4-F1
#
_entry.id   AF-A0A7S0NMG4-F1
#
_cell.length_a   1.000
_cell.length_b   1.000
_cell.length_c   1.000
_cell.angle_alpha   90.00
_cell.angle_beta   90.00
_cell.angle_gamma   90.00
#
_symmetry.space_group_name_H-M   'P 1'
#
loop_
_entity.id
_entity.type
_entity.pdbx_description
1 polymer ?
#
loop_
_entity_poly.entity_id
_entity_poly.type
_entity_poly.pdbx_seq_one_letter_code
_entity_poly.pdbx_strand_id
1 'polypeptide(L)'
;PAMGARAVECFVVCGLPASPVTVDGVAGFVGAGESYRPEVLSSYPPRARPRGAGADGFEPATTDDDRRWRPPWPPHLALCAMPLGVDVHVASDPPRDALAPTSYPVVLTDGDGAPVYCACLAFLAPVPSGTRAAVPALRSACARMCVVLVSRAPIIDVLQNALDAVVGRCAFGTQPRSDDPPIGIIGAALVDGLNVASSSTRRAIGGPIDPGARPGSAAPTRVVP
;
A
#
# COMPACT_ATOMS: atom_id res chain seq x y z
N PRO A 1 -26.27 -8.63 5.47
CA PRO A 1 -25.14 -7.71 5.73
C PRO A 1 -24.48 -7.27 4.42
N ALA A 2 -24.62 -6.00 4.04
CA ALA A 2 -23.90 -5.46 2.89
C ALA A 2 -22.38 -5.58 3.18
N MET A 3 -21.67 -6.42 2.43
CA MET A 3 -20.21 -6.45 2.48
C MET A 3 -19.72 -5.06 2.05
N GLY A 4 -19.25 -4.27 3.00
CA GLY A 4 -18.53 -3.03 2.67
C GLY A 4 -17.35 -3.39 1.76
N ALA A 5 -17.19 -2.66 0.66
CA ALA A 5 -15.98 -2.75 -0.14
C ALA A 5 -14.81 -2.22 0.71
N ARG A 6 -13.78 -3.06 0.92
CA ARG A 6 -12.58 -2.65 1.64
C ARG A 6 -11.94 -1.46 0.94
N ALA A 7 -11.54 -0.44 1.69
CA ALA A 7 -10.84 0.72 1.12
C ALA A 7 -9.40 0.39 0.75
N VAL A 8 -8.81 -0.59 1.42
CA VAL A 8 -7.47 -1.09 1.17
C VAL A 8 -7.56 -2.60 0.95
N GLU A 9 -7.00 -3.08 -0.15
CA GLU A 9 -6.97 -4.51 -0.44
C GLU A 9 -5.84 -5.22 0.31
N CYS A 10 -4.70 -4.54 0.40
CA CYS A 10 -3.56 -5.07 1.14
C CYS A 10 -2.54 -3.99 1.52
N PHE A 11 -1.72 -4.37 2.49
CA PHE A 11 -0.52 -3.68 2.92
C PHE A 11 0.70 -4.51 2.48
N VAL A 12 1.70 -3.87 1.88
CA VAL A 12 2.90 -4.54 1.36
C VAL A 12 4.14 -3.89 1.93
N VAL A 13 5.14 -4.70 2.29
CA VAL A 13 6.47 -4.23 2.67
C VAL A 13 7.46 -4.59 1.58
N CYS A 14 8.11 -3.59 1.01
CA CYS A 14 9.16 -3.72 0.00
C CYS A 14 10.52 -3.34 0.60
N GLY A 15 11.59 -3.99 0.16
CA GLY A 15 12.94 -3.67 0.60
C GLY A 15 13.99 -4.67 0.10
N LEU A 16 15.11 -4.75 0.82
CA LEU A 16 16.26 -5.58 0.45
C LEU A 16 16.00 -7.08 0.71
N PRO A 17 15.98 -7.94 -0.33
CA PRO A 17 15.76 -9.37 -0.14
C PRO A 17 16.95 -10.09 0.50
N ALA A 18 16.73 -11.33 0.95
CA ALA A 18 17.79 -12.15 1.54
C ALA A 18 18.87 -12.60 0.54
N SER A 19 18.59 -12.51 -0.75
CA SER A 19 19.55 -12.71 -1.83
C SER A 19 19.63 -11.43 -2.67
N PRO A 20 20.37 -10.40 -2.21
CA PRO A 20 20.46 -9.13 -2.92
C PRO A 20 20.98 -9.31 -4.34
N VAL A 21 20.45 -8.51 -5.25
CA VAL A 21 20.96 -8.35 -6.61
C VAL A 21 21.01 -6.86 -6.88
N THR A 22 22.10 -6.33 -7.44
CA THR A 22 22.17 -4.91 -7.81
C THR A 22 21.14 -4.60 -8.89
N VAL A 23 20.79 -3.31 -9.05
CA VAL A 23 19.93 -2.88 -10.17
C VAL A 23 20.50 -3.34 -11.51
N ASP A 24 21.83 -3.31 -11.65
CA ASP A 24 22.59 -3.76 -12.82
C ASP A 24 22.67 -5.29 -12.99
N GLY A 25 22.14 -6.07 -12.04
CA GLY A 25 22.05 -7.54 -12.15
C GLY A 25 23.22 -8.31 -11.53
N VAL A 26 24.10 -7.66 -10.76
CA VAL A 26 25.18 -8.34 -10.05
C VAL A 26 24.61 -9.03 -8.81
N ALA A 27 24.75 -10.35 -8.76
CA ALA A 27 24.25 -11.16 -7.65
C ALA A 27 25.11 -11.01 -6.38
N GLY A 28 24.44 -10.93 -5.24
CA GLY A 28 25.06 -10.80 -3.92
C GLY A 28 25.15 -9.36 -3.42
N PHE A 29 25.58 -9.21 -2.17
CA PHE A 29 25.90 -7.91 -1.59
C PHE A 29 27.32 -7.51 -1.97
N VAL A 30 27.45 -6.43 -2.73
CA VAL A 30 28.72 -5.95 -3.29
C VAL A 30 29.24 -4.68 -2.59
N GLY A 31 28.39 -3.98 -1.83
CA GLY A 31 28.77 -2.78 -1.09
C GLY A 31 27.60 -1.83 -0.79
N ALA A 32 27.84 -0.88 0.13
CA ALA A 32 26.89 0.16 0.53
C ALA A 32 26.70 1.27 -0.53
N GLY A 33 27.67 1.44 -1.43
CA GLY A 33 27.63 2.44 -2.51
C GLY A 33 26.76 2.03 -3.72
N GLU A 34 26.18 0.84 -3.67
CA GLU A 34 25.40 0.27 -4.77
C GLU A 34 23.90 0.29 -4.45
N SER A 35 23.08 0.34 -5.50
CA SER A 35 21.63 0.20 -5.38
C SER A 35 21.19 -1.21 -5.71
N TYR A 36 20.33 -1.78 -4.86
CA TYR A 36 19.83 -3.14 -4.98
C TYR A 36 18.40 -3.19 -5.47
N ARG A 37 18.04 -4.28 -6.16
CA ARG A 37 16.67 -4.53 -6.59
C ARG A 37 15.76 -4.76 -5.38
N PRO A 38 14.65 -4.03 -5.28
CA PRO A 38 13.66 -4.22 -4.23
C PRO A 38 12.83 -5.48 -4.50
N GLU A 39 12.43 -6.16 -3.43
CA GLU A 39 11.43 -7.24 -3.48
C GLU A 39 10.34 -7.02 -2.43
N VAL A 40 9.19 -7.66 -2.65
CA VAL A 40 8.15 -7.75 -1.62
C VAL A 40 8.62 -8.71 -0.53
N LEU A 41 8.86 -8.17 0.65
CA LEU A 41 9.33 -8.90 1.83
C LEU A 41 8.18 -9.55 2.59
N SER A 42 7.05 -8.86 2.67
CA SER A 42 5.84 -9.37 3.34
C SER A 42 4.59 -8.63 2.87
N SER A 43 3.43 -9.21 3.14
CA SER A 43 2.14 -8.60 2.86
C SER A 43 1.10 -8.96 3.90
N TYR A 44 0.11 -8.08 4.07
CA TYR A 44 -1.12 -8.36 4.78
C TYR A 44 -2.33 -8.07 3.86
N PRO A 45 -3.29 -8.99 3.71
CA PRO A 45 -3.30 -10.34 4.29
C PRO A 45 -2.12 -11.20 3.79
N PRO A 46 -1.63 -12.16 4.60
CA PRO A 46 -0.57 -13.06 4.15
C PRO A 46 -1.04 -13.87 2.95
N ARG A 47 -0.23 -13.97 1.90
CA ARG A 47 -0.49 -14.91 0.81
C ARG A 47 0.19 -16.23 1.05
N ALA A 48 -0.53 -17.33 0.82
CA ALA A 48 0.08 -18.63 0.70
C ALA A 48 0.96 -18.66 -0.57
N ARG A 49 2.21 -19.10 -0.42
CA ARG A 49 3.06 -19.46 -1.57
C ARG A 49 2.35 -20.58 -2.36
N PRO A 50 2.31 -20.55 -3.70
CA PRO A 50 1.79 -21.67 -4.46
C PRO A 50 2.56 -22.94 -4.09
N ARG A 51 1.86 -23.98 -3.64
CA ARG A 51 2.44 -25.33 -3.52
C ARG A 51 2.71 -25.81 -4.94
N GLY A 52 3.98 -25.92 -5.34
CA GLY A 52 4.38 -26.69 -6.53
C GLY A 52 4.92 -25.91 -7.73
N ALA A 53 5.81 -24.92 -7.54
CA ALA A 53 6.71 -24.51 -8.62
C ALA A 53 7.80 -25.58 -8.83
N GLY A 54 7.39 -26.75 -9.31
CA GLY A 54 8.24 -27.78 -9.91
C GLY A 54 8.22 -27.60 -11.43
N ALA A 55 9.34 -27.91 -12.06
CA ALA A 55 9.53 -27.84 -13.50
C ALA A 55 8.49 -28.66 -14.28
N ASP A 56 8.22 -28.21 -15.50
CA ASP A 56 7.55 -28.93 -16.59
C ASP A 56 6.01 -28.85 -16.62
N GLY A 57 5.47 -28.08 -17.56
CA GLY A 57 4.05 -28.18 -17.93
C GLY A 57 3.46 -26.94 -18.61
N PHE A 58 3.01 -27.12 -19.84
CA PHE A 58 2.26 -26.18 -20.67
C PHE A 58 0.93 -25.74 -20.03
N GLU A 59 0.70 -24.43 -19.88
CA GLU A 59 -0.53 -23.86 -19.29
C GLU A 59 -1.56 -23.44 -20.35
N PRO A 60 -2.79 -23.99 -20.35
CA PRO A 60 -3.92 -23.43 -21.08
C PRO A 60 -4.73 -22.46 -20.20
N ALA A 61 -5.52 -21.62 -20.89
CA ALA A 61 -6.11 -20.39 -20.37
C ALA A 61 -7.16 -20.52 -19.24
N THR A 62 -7.00 -19.62 -18.26
CA THR A 62 -8.02 -18.84 -17.53
C THR A 62 -9.23 -19.60 -16.96
N THR A 63 -9.07 -20.15 -15.76
CA THR A 63 -10.19 -20.39 -14.84
C THR A 63 -10.20 -19.31 -13.75
N ASP A 64 -11.38 -18.99 -13.22
CA ASP A 64 -11.61 -17.96 -12.17
C ASP A 64 -10.81 -18.22 -10.87
N ASP A 65 -10.27 -19.43 -10.72
CA ASP A 65 -9.42 -19.85 -9.59
C ASP A 65 -8.04 -19.15 -9.60
N ASP A 66 -7.47 -18.84 -10.77
CA ASP A 66 -6.16 -18.17 -10.89
C ASP A 66 -6.14 -16.76 -10.28
N ARG A 67 -7.27 -16.04 -10.36
CA ARG A 67 -7.40 -14.69 -9.75
C ARG A 67 -7.29 -14.74 -8.24
N ARG A 68 -7.68 -15.86 -7.63
CA ARG A 68 -7.60 -16.06 -6.18
C ARG A 68 -6.16 -16.23 -5.70
N TRP A 69 -5.27 -16.69 -6.59
CA TRP A 69 -3.87 -16.98 -6.29
C TRP A 69 -2.91 -15.84 -6.62
N ARG A 70 -3.26 -14.99 -7.59
CA ARG A 70 -2.43 -13.84 -7.95
C ARG A 70 -2.43 -12.76 -6.87
N PRO A 71 -1.32 -12.02 -6.76
CA PRO A 71 -1.24 -10.62 -6.36
C PRO A 71 -2.56 -9.82 -6.39
N PRO A 72 -3.03 -9.03 -5.40
CA PRO A 72 -3.96 -7.94 -5.72
C PRO A 72 -3.18 -6.77 -6.37
N TRP A 73 -1.85 -6.89 -6.40
CA TRP A 73 -0.88 -5.94 -6.91
C TRP A 73 -0.15 -6.57 -8.11
N PRO A 74 0.21 -5.77 -9.12
CA PRO A 74 1.00 -6.22 -10.26
C PRO A 74 2.37 -6.79 -9.86
N PRO A 75 2.96 -7.72 -10.64
CA PRO A 75 4.23 -8.40 -10.31
C PRO A 75 5.43 -7.46 -10.14
N HIS A 76 5.35 -6.23 -10.65
CA HIS A 76 6.41 -5.22 -10.57
C HIS A 76 6.21 -4.21 -9.43
N LEU A 77 5.28 -4.44 -8.49
CA LEU A 77 4.97 -3.49 -7.41
C LEU A 77 6.22 -2.98 -6.70
N ALA A 78 7.14 -3.86 -6.30
CA ALA A 78 8.33 -3.45 -5.54
C ALA A 78 9.24 -2.49 -6.34
N LEU A 79 9.43 -2.76 -7.63
CA LEU A 79 10.22 -1.91 -8.52
C LEU A 79 9.54 -0.55 -8.73
N CYS A 80 8.23 -0.52 -8.91
CA CYS A 80 7.50 0.73 -9.09
C CYS A 80 7.39 1.52 -7.78
N ALA A 81 7.25 0.84 -6.65
CA ALA A 81 7.21 1.44 -5.34
C ALA A 81 8.59 1.92 -4.88
N MET A 82 9.69 1.38 -5.40
CA MET A 82 11.05 1.79 -5.06
C MET A 82 11.90 1.95 -6.33
N PRO A 83 11.64 3.00 -7.15
CA PRO A 83 12.21 3.12 -8.49
C PRO A 83 13.72 3.36 -8.51
N LEU A 84 14.29 3.94 -7.44
CA LEU A 84 15.73 4.12 -7.28
C LEU A 84 16.42 2.87 -6.70
N GLY A 85 15.67 1.81 -6.44
CA GLY A 85 16.16 0.63 -5.74
C GLY A 85 16.29 0.85 -4.23
N VAL A 86 17.07 -0.04 -3.62
CA VAL A 86 17.36 -0.06 -2.19
C VAL A 86 18.83 0.30 -1.98
N ASP A 87 19.09 1.44 -1.36
CA ASP A 87 20.40 1.80 -0.84
C ASP A 87 20.60 1.24 0.57
N VAL A 88 21.86 0.96 0.89
CA VAL A 88 22.27 0.32 2.13
C VAL A 88 23.32 1.18 2.82
N HIS A 89 23.13 1.41 4.12
CA HIS A 89 24.01 2.19 4.97
C HIS A 89 24.59 1.28 6.06
N VAL A 90 25.87 0.96 5.95
CA VAL A 90 26.55 0.03 6.87
C VAL A 90 27.14 0.76 8.11
N ALA A 91 27.24 2.09 8.05
CA ALA A 91 27.68 2.95 9.15
C ALA A 91 26.50 3.57 9.90
N SER A 92 26.73 3.95 11.16
CA SER A 92 25.72 4.52 12.06
C SER A 92 25.25 5.94 11.72
N ASP A 93 25.74 6.53 10.62
CA ASP A 93 25.45 7.92 10.24
C ASP A 93 25.08 8.00 8.74
N PRO A 94 23.87 7.54 8.38
CA PRO A 94 23.34 7.78 7.04
C PRO A 94 23.17 9.30 6.80
N PRO A 95 23.32 9.77 5.55
CA PRO A 95 23.17 11.20 5.27
C PRO A 95 21.75 11.68 5.60
N ARG A 96 21.61 12.95 6.02
CA ARG A 96 20.36 13.48 6.60
C ARG A 96 19.16 13.39 5.67
N ASP A 97 19.38 13.50 4.37
CA ASP A 97 18.38 13.32 3.33
C ASP A 97 17.85 11.88 3.26
N ALA A 98 18.68 10.88 3.57
CA ALA A 98 18.26 9.48 3.67
C ALA A 98 17.43 9.18 4.94
N LEU A 99 17.48 10.04 5.96
CA LEU A 99 16.71 9.87 7.20
C LEU A 99 15.25 10.30 7.10
N ALA A 100 14.92 11.20 6.18
CA ALA A 100 13.57 11.73 6.06
C ALA A 100 12.64 10.71 5.34
N PRO A 101 11.52 10.30 5.95
CA PRO A 101 10.52 9.50 5.25
C PRO A 101 9.97 10.27 4.04
N THR A 102 9.75 9.56 2.93
CA THR A 102 9.26 10.13 1.68
C THR A 102 7.94 9.46 1.30
N SER A 103 6.86 10.25 1.27
CA SER A 103 5.51 9.82 0.87
C SER A 103 5.27 10.14 -0.60
N TYR A 104 4.78 9.19 -1.38
CA TYR A 104 4.46 9.39 -2.79
C TYR A 104 3.37 8.44 -3.30
N PRO A 105 2.58 8.87 -4.29
CA PRO A 105 1.62 8.01 -4.96
C PRO A 105 2.29 7.25 -6.12
N VAL A 106 1.87 6.01 -6.33
CA VAL A 106 2.11 5.23 -7.55
C VAL A 106 0.77 4.75 -8.06
N VAL A 107 0.52 4.89 -9.36
CA VAL A 107 -0.66 4.30 -10.02
C VAL A 107 -0.17 3.28 -11.02
N LEU A 108 -0.53 2.02 -10.78
CA LEU A 108 -0.25 0.92 -11.69
C LEU A 108 -1.50 0.55 -12.49
N THR A 109 -1.29 -0.17 -13.57
CA THR A 109 -2.38 -0.71 -14.39
C THR A 109 -2.33 -2.22 -14.33
N ASP A 110 -3.46 -2.84 -14.01
CA ASP A 110 -3.59 -4.29 -14.03
C ASP A 110 -3.81 -4.81 -15.46
N GLY A 111 -3.76 -6.13 -15.66
CA GLY A 111 -3.85 -6.76 -16.98
C GLY A 111 -5.17 -6.49 -17.72
N ASP A 112 -6.22 -6.08 -17.02
CA ASP A 112 -7.53 -5.69 -17.57
C ASP A 112 -7.63 -4.18 -17.87
N GLY A 113 -6.56 -3.41 -17.66
CA GLY A 113 -6.55 -1.95 -17.83
C GLY A 113 -7.05 -1.18 -16.62
N ALA A 114 -7.48 -1.83 -15.54
CA ALA A 114 -7.98 -1.15 -14.35
C ALA A 114 -6.82 -0.53 -13.54
N PRO A 115 -7.00 0.69 -12.98
CA PRO A 115 -5.98 1.31 -12.15
C PRO A 115 -5.86 0.60 -10.79
N VAL A 116 -4.65 0.57 -10.28
CA VAL A 116 -4.28 0.13 -8.94
C VAL A 116 -3.55 1.29 -8.27
N TYR A 117 -4.17 1.85 -7.22
CA TYR A 117 -3.65 2.99 -6.49
C TYR A 117 -2.77 2.50 -5.34
N CYS A 118 -1.53 2.97 -5.30
CA CYS A 118 -0.52 2.59 -4.33
C CYS A 118 -0.03 3.83 -3.59
N ALA A 119 -0.40 3.97 -2.32
CA ALA A 119 0.18 4.99 -1.45
C ALA A 119 1.47 4.42 -0.82
N CYS A 120 2.61 5.04 -1.13
CA CYS A 120 3.92 4.59 -0.72
C CYS A 120 4.51 5.50 0.36
N LEU A 121 5.19 4.91 1.34
CA LEU A 121 6.04 5.62 2.30
C LEU A 121 7.38 4.91 2.38
N ALA A 122 8.41 5.55 1.82
CA ALA A 122 9.79 5.08 1.88
C ALA A 122 10.52 5.68 3.08
N PHE A 123 11.35 4.90 3.73
CA PHE A 123 12.10 5.31 4.92
C PHE A 123 13.32 4.43 5.13
N LEU A 124 14.27 4.89 5.93
CA LEU A 124 15.42 4.10 6.33
C LEU A 124 15.09 3.28 7.58
N ALA A 125 15.43 1.99 7.57
CA ALA A 125 15.23 1.10 8.71
C ALA A 125 16.31 0.03 8.81
N PRO A 126 16.48 -0.63 9.97
CA PRO A 126 17.39 -1.75 10.10
C PRO A 126 17.10 -2.84 9.07
N VAL A 127 18.15 -3.43 8.49
CA VAL A 127 17.99 -4.51 7.51
C VAL A 127 17.18 -5.66 8.13
N PRO A 128 16.18 -6.23 7.42
CA PRO A 128 15.35 -7.33 7.92
C PRO A 128 16.19 -8.51 8.43
N SER A 129 15.72 -9.18 9.48
CA SER A 129 16.45 -10.30 10.12
C SER A 129 16.79 -11.43 9.15
N GLY A 130 15.87 -11.79 8.25
CA GLY A 130 16.11 -12.79 7.21
C GLY A 130 17.27 -12.41 6.28
N THR A 131 17.35 -11.14 5.89
CA THR A 131 18.45 -10.63 5.05
C THR A 131 19.77 -10.56 5.82
N ARG A 132 19.74 -10.14 7.10
CA ARG A 132 20.94 -10.14 7.96
C ARG A 132 21.50 -11.54 8.24
N ALA A 133 20.62 -12.55 8.30
CA ALA A 133 21.04 -13.93 8.47
C ALA A 133 21.76 -14.47 7.22
N ALA A 134 21.31 -14.08 6.03
CA ALA A 134 21.92 -14.49 4.77
C ALA A 134 23.20 -13.70 4.43
N VAL A 135 23.30 -12.44 4.86
CA VAL A 135 24.43 -11.54 4.55
C VAL A 135 25.00 -10.94 5.83
N PRO A 136 26.04 -11.56 6.44
CA PRO A 136 26.59 -11.13 7.73
C PRO A 136 27.12 -9.69 7.78
N ALA A 137 27.50 -9.12 6.63
CA ALA A 137 27.95 -7.74 6.50
C ALA A 137 26.84 -6.72 6.80
N LEU A 138 25.57 -7.13 6.73
CA LEU A 138 24.40 -6.27 6.95
C LEU A 138 23.91 -6.25 8.39
N ARG A 139 24.62 -6.89 9.33
CA ARG A 139 24.14 -7.09 10.71
C ARG A 139 23.78 -5.80 11.45
N SER A 140 24.55 -4.74 11.23
CA SER A 140 24.37 -3.39 11.79
C SER A 140 23.96 -2.37 10.73
N ALA A 141 23.58 -2.82 9.54
CA ALA A 141 23.23 -1.93 8.45
C ALA A 141 21.75 -1.52 8.51
N CYS A 142 21.48 -0.33 7.97
CA CYS A 142 20.15 0.10 7.60
C CYS A 142 20.00 0.03 6.08
N ALA A 143 18.79 -0.18 5.60
CA ALA A 143 18.45 -0.12 4.19
C ALA A 143 17.14 0.61 4.01
N ARG A 144 16.96 1.22 2.84
CA ARG A 144 15.68 1.83 2.50
C ARG A 144 14.63 0.72 2.37
N MET A 145 13.50 0.97 2.98
CA MET A 145 12.31 0.15 2.88
C MET A 145 11.16 1.01 2.40
N CYS A 146 10.14 0.38 1.86
CA CYS A 146 8.90 1.07 1.50
C CYS A 146 7.72 0.25 1.98
N VAL A 147 6.76 0.91 2.61
CA VAL A 147 5.44 0.32 2.86
C VAL A 147 4.45 0.86 1.83
N VAL A 148 3.51 0.01 1.43
CA VAL A 148 2.54 0.33 0.38
C VAL A 148 1.14 -0.08 0.80
N LEU A 149 0.22 0.87 0.77
CA LEU A 149 -1.22 0.59 0.81
C LEU A 149 -1.72 0.47 -0.63
N VAL A 150 -2.31 -0.67 -0.97
CA VAL A 150 -2.84 -0.95 -2.31
C VAL A 150 -4.36 -0.89 -2.28
N SER A 151 -4.96 -0.17 -3.23
CA SER A 151 -6.40 0.01 -3.35
C SER A 151 -6.84 0.09 -4.80
N ARG A 152 -8.07 -0.37 -5.09
CA ARG A 152 -8.77 -0.08 -6.35
C ARG A 152 -9.65 1.17 -6.27
N ALA A 153 -9.86 1.72 -5.08
CA ALA A 153 -10.59 2.95 -4.90
C ALA A 153 -9.67 4.17 -5.17
N PRO A 154 -10.14 5.21 -5.89
CA PRO A 154 -9.36 6.40 -6.21
C PRO A 154 -9.27 7.36 -5.01
N ILE A 155 -8.73 6.88 -3.90
CA ILE A 155 -8.64 7.57 -2.60
C ILE A 155 -7.19 7.73 -2.13
N ILE A 156 -6.25 7.79 -3.08
CA ILE A 156 -4.81 7.72 -2.81
C ILE A 156 -4.32 8.79 -1.82
N ASP A 157 -4.86 10.01 -1.89
CA ASP A 157 -4.51 11.09 -0.96
C ASP A 157 -4.91 10.76 0.49
N VAL A 158 -6.06 10.10 0.68
CA VAL A 158 -6.52 9.65 2.00
C VAL A 158 -5.61 8.55 2.52
N LEU A 159 -5.19 7.64 1.65
CA LEU A 159 -4.27 6.55 2.01
C LEU A 159 -2.89 7.09 2.36
N GLN A 160 -2.36 8.07 1.63
CA GLN A 160 -1.09 8.73 1.95
C GLN A 160 -1.17 9.42 3.32
N ASN A 161 -2.23 10.20 3.55
CA ASN A 161 -2.45 10.85 4.85
C ASN A 161 -2.54 9.84 6.01
N ALA A 162 -3.23 8.71 5.80
CA ALA A 162 -3.31 7.64 6.80
C ALA A 162 -1.93 7.01 7.06
N LEU A 163 -1.16 6.75 6.01
CA LEU A 163 0.18 6.17 6.10
C LEU A 163 1.17 7.11 6.81
N ASP A 164 1.15 8.39 6.46
CA ASP A 164 1.99 9.42 7.07
C ASP A 164 1.62 9.66 8.54
N ALA A 165 0.32 9.62 8.88
CA ALA A 165 -0.15 9.78 10.24
C ALA A 165 0.22 8.60 11.14
N VAL A 166 0.08 7.37 10.64
CA VAL A 166 0.22 6.16 11.47
C VAL A 166 1.64 5.59 11.43
N VAL A 167 2.26 5.48 10.26
CA VAL A 167 3.60 4.89 10.14
C VAL A 167 4.67 5.97 10.32
N GLY A 168 4.50 7.12 9.66
CA GLY A 168 5.45 8.24 9.75
C GLY A 168 5.65 8.76 11.18
N ARG A 169 4.57 8.86 11.97
CA ARG A 169 4.63 9.41 13.34
C ARG A 169 4.85 8.36 14.42
N CYS A 170 4.35 7.14 14.26
CA CYS A 170 4.46 6.12 15.32
C CYS A 170 5.74 5.28 15.22
N ALA A 171 6.30 5.06 14.03
CA ALA A 171 7.47 4.18 13.85
C ALA A 171 8.82 4.92 13.83
N PHE A 172 8.84 6.23 13.57
CA PHE A 172 10.08 7.03 13.46
C PHE A 172 10.17 8.16 14.51
N GLY A 173 9.17 8.27 15.39
CA GLY A 173 9.14 9.21 16.50
C GLY A 173 9.97 8.75 17.68
N THR A 174 11.25 9.11 17.69
CA THR A 174 12.10 9.26 18.90
C THR A 174 12.13 8.09 19.90
N GLN A 175 12.83 6.99 19.59
CA GLN A 175 13.70 6.17 20.48
C GLN A 175 13.94 4.79 19.87
N PRO A 176 15.07 4.11 20.20
CA PRO A 176 15.26 2.69 19.88
C PRO A 176 14.36 1.88 20.81
N ARG A 177 13.08 1.74 20.47
CA ARG A 177 12.14 0.97 21.29
C ARG A 177 12.12 -0.46 20.80
N SER A 178 12.54 -1.35 21.70
CA SER A 178 12.55 -2.82 21.52
C SER A 178 11.15 -3.44 21.36
N ASP A 179 10.07 -2.65 21.37
CA ASP A 179 8.67 -3.13 21.45
C ASP A 179 7.71 -2.29 20.56
N ASP A 180 8.17 -1.74 19.43
CA ASP A 180 7.24 -1.16 18.46
C ASP A 180 6.28 -2.25 17.95
N PRO A 181 4.97 -1.97 17.76
CA PRO A 181 4.10 -2.90 17.07
C PRO A 181 4.74 -3.17 15.71
N PRO A 182 5.09 -4.43 15.39
CA PRO A 182 5.76 -4.74 14.15
C PRO A 182 4.90 -4.19 13.02
N ILE A 183 5.54 -3.56 12.03
CA ILE A 183 4.88 -2.89 10.90
C ILE A 183 3.71 -3.70 10.28
N GLY A 184 3.72 -5.03 10.43
CA GLY A 184 2.62 -5.92 10.09
C GLY A 184 1.33 -5.75 10.93
N ILE A 185 1.39 -5.46 12.23
CA ILE A 185 0.20 -5.14 13.06
C ILE A 185 -0.42 -3.83 12.60
N ILE A 186 0.40 -2.81 12.34
CA ILE A 186 -0.07 -1.54 11.78
C ILE A 186 -0.71 -1.78 10.42
N GLY A 187 -0.05 -2.55 9.55
CA GLY A 187 -0.58 -2.93 8.25
C GLY A 187 -1.93 -3.66 8.35
N ALA A 188 -2.06 -4.60 9.30
CA ALA A 188 -3.31 -5.31 9.55
C ALA A 188 -4.44 -4.38 10.00
N ALA A 189 -4.16 -3.51 10.97
CA ALA A 189 -5.13 -2.54 11.46
C ALA A 189 -5.59 -1.56 10.37
N LEU A 190 -4.68 -1.12 9.49
CA LEU A 190 -5.01 -0.26 8.35
C LEU A 190 -5.90 -0.99 7.34
N VAL A 191 -5.55 -2.23 6.97
CA VAL A 191 -6.29 -3.02 5.97
C VAL A 191 -7.68 -3.44 6.47
N ASP A 192 -7.81 -3.78 7.76
CA ASP A 192 -9.07 -4.23 8.34
C ASP A 192 -9.95 -3.06 8.83
N GLY A 193 -9.34 -1.94 9.22
CA GLY A 193 -10.05 -0.77 9.74
C GLY A 193 -10.56 0.20 8.66
N LEU A 194 -9.86 0.30 7.52
CA LEU A 194 -10.23 1.25 6.46
C LEU A 194 -11.30 0.66 5.53
N ASN A 195 -12.53 1.16 5.69
CA ASN A 195 -13.69 0.79 4.87
C ASN A 195 -14.17 1.98 4.05
N VAL A 196 -14.53 1.76 2.78
CA VAL A 196 -15.20 2.79 1.98
C VAL A 196 -16.67 2.75 2.35
N ALA A 197 -17.21 3.86 2.84
CA ALA A 197 -18.66 4.00 2.92
C ALA A 197 -19.20 3.94 1.49
N SER A 198 -19.94 2.88 1.14
CA SER A 198 -20.65 2.86 -0.14
C SER A 198 -21.68 4.00 -0.08
N SER A 199 -21.48 5.06 -0.84
CA SER A 199 -22.49 6.10 -1.02
C SER A 199 -23.60 5.55 -1.93
N SER A 200 -24.37 4.60 -1.41
CA SER A 200 -25.66 4.24 -2.01
C SER A 200 -26.70 5.31 -1.64
N THR A 201 -26.39 6.59 -1.89
CA THR A 201 -27.43 7.61 -1.93
C THR A 201 -28.01 7.58 -3.35
N ARG A 202 -28.90 6.61 -3.60
CA ARG A 202 -30.00 6.90 -4.52
C ARG A 202 -30.75 8.05 -3.87
N ARG A 203 -30.49 9.28 -4.35
CA ARG A 203 -31.46 10.35 -4.24
C ARG A 203 -32.73 9.81 -4.91
N ALA A 204 -33.67 9.32 -4.10
CA ALA A 204 -35.07 9.27 -4.48
C ALA A 204 -35.55 10.72 -4.54
N ILE A 205 -35.18 11.43 -5.61
CA ILE A 205 -35.86 12.65 -6.02
C ILE A 205 -36.69 12.23 -7.23
N GLY A 206 -37.99 12.10 -7.00
CA GLY A 206 -38.95 11.70 -8.02
C GLY A 206 -40.06 10.83 -7.48
N GLY A 207 -40.70 11.24 -6.37
CA GLY A 207 -42.10 10.84 -6.19
C GLY A 207 -42.91 11.44 -7.35
N PRO A 208 -43.92 10.74 -7.89
CA PRO A 208 -44.71 11.27 -9.00
C PRO A 208 -45.36 12.58 -8.59
N ILE A 209 -45.11 13.63 -9.38
CA ILE A 209 -45.76 14.93 -9.26
C ILE A 209 -47.20 14.74 -9.70
N ASP A 210 -48.14 14.92 -8.78
CA ASP A 210 -49.58 14.94 -9.03
C ASP A 210 -49.93 16.25 -9.79
N PRO A 211 -50.44 16.20 -11.03
CA PRO A 211 -50.65 17.41 -11.85
C PRO A 211 -51.93 18.17 -11.49
N GLY A 212 -52.52 17.98 -10.31
CA GLY A 212 -53.86 18.49 -9.97
C GLY A 212 -53.94 19.85 -9.26
N ALA A 213 -52.86 20.41 -8.72
CA ALA A 213 -52.96 21.59 -7.86
C ALA A 213 -52.76 22.92 -8.62
N ARG A 214 -53.88 23.58 -8.98
CA ARG A 214 -53.90 24.94 -9.53
C ARG A 214 -53.39 25.99 -8.53
N PRO A 215 -52.65 27.03 -8.97
CA PRO A 215 -52.14 28.07 -8.09
C PRO A 215 -53.12 29.23 -7.89
N GLY A 216 -53.13 29.76 -6.66
CA GLY A 216 -53.22 31.20 -6.36
C GLY A 216 -54.58 31.90 -6.42
N SER A 217 -55.13 32.23 -5.25
CA SER A 217 -55.90 33.47 -5.07
C SER A 217 -55.62 34.04 -3.69
N ALA A 218 -55.02 35.23 -3.66
CA ALA A 218 -54.70 36.00 -2.46
C ALA A 218 -55.96 36.63 -1.86
N ALA A 219 -55.98 36.79 -0.54
CA ALA A 219 -56.85 37.75 0.15
C ALA A 219 -56.05 38.42 1.28
N PRO A 220 -56.14 39.75 1.44
CA PRO A 220 -55.33 40.51 2.39
C PRO A 220 -56.04 40.60 3.75
N THR A 221 -55.29 40.48 4.85
CA THR A 221 -55.84 40.76 6.19
C THR A 221 -55.19 42.01 6.78
N ARG A 222 -56.11 42.93 7.05
CA ARG A 222 -56.03 44.30 7.55
C ARG A 222 -55.35 44.40 8.93
N VAL A 223 -54.53 45.43 9.11
CA VAL A 223 -54.04 45.93 10.41
C VAL A 223 -54.95 47.06 10.88
N VAL A 224 -55.54 46.97 12.08
CA VAL A 224 -56.07 48.10 12.89
C VAL A 224 -56.35 47.60 14.34
N PRO A 225 -56.38 48.46 15.37
CA PRO A 225 -55.50 49.58 15.74
C PRO A 225 -54.60 49.27 16.94
#